data_AF-A0AA95MC10-F1
#
_entry.id   AF-A0AA95MC10-F1
#
_cell.length_a   1.000
_cell.length_b   1.000
_cell.length_c   1.000
_cell.angle_alpha   90.00
_cell.angle_beta   90.00
_cell.angle_gamma   90.00
#
_symmetry.space_group_name_H-M   'P 1'
#
loop_
_entity.id
_entity.type
_entity.pdbx_description
1 polymer ?
#
loop_
_entity_poly.entity_id
_entity_poly.type
_entity_poly.pdbx_seq_one_letter_code
_entity_poly.pdbx_strand_id
1 'polypeptide(L)'
;MKLKLFIFVVFLSLILSACKIGVNPKEHLGGIYSIALDSIMEKDEALSNGMEFIAIDMSNFDELSEKDRKEIINFFKEKYKVDVMDATFEELEEKGYYNPVTLALDGVLLRIEKVDFKLNNDVFFEGSKYRSGKGAVGVESTVYYKDDKWQIKDSKETWIS
;
A
#
# COMPACT_ATOMS: atom_id res chain seq x y z
N MET A 1 -25.52 -15.66 51.30
CA MET A 1 -25.77 -15.54 49.84
C MET A 1 -25.38 -14.20 49.23
N LYS A 2 -25.47 -13.06 49.94
CA LYS A 2 -25.19 -11.72 49.36
C LYS A 2 -23.70 -11.42 49.06
N LEU A 3 -22.77 -12.06 49.78
CA LEU A 3 -21.32 -11.84 49.60
C LEU A 3 -20.73 -12.53 48.34
N LYS A 4 -21.30 -13.67 47.92
CA LYS A 4 -20.88 -14.38 46.68
C LYS A 4 -21.35 -13.65 45.41
N LEU A 5 -22.49 -12.95 45.48
CA LEU A 5 -23.02 -12.17 44.36
C LEU A 5 -22.16 -10.93 44.08
N PHE A 6 -21.56 -10.34 45.11
CA PHE A 6 -20.73 -9.13 45.00
C PHE A 6 -19.38 -9.41 44.33
N ILE A 7 -18.77 -10.58 44.59
CA ILE A 7 -17.51 -11.00 43.97
C ILE A 7 -17.69 -11.26 42.47
N PHE A 8 -18.85 -11.78 42.06
CA PHE A 8 -19.14 -12.05 40.65
C PHE A 8 -19.33 -10.77 39.82
N VAL A 9 -19.87 -9.71 40.42
CA VAL A 9 -20.06 -8.41 39.75
C VAL A 9 -18.73 -7.67 39.57
N VAL A 10 -17.80 -7.76 40.53
CA VAL A 10 -16.47 -7.14 40.43
C VAL A 10 -15.60 -7.83 39.37
N PHE A 11 -15.70 -9.16 39.23
CA PHE A 11 -14.98 -9.91 38.20
C PHE A 11 -15.51 -9.63 36.78
N LEU A 12 -16.81 -9.33 36.64
CA LEU A 12 -17.42 -8.97 35.35
C LEU A 12 -17.08 -7.54 34.91
N SER A 13 -16.80 -6.63 35.84
CA SER A 13 -16.39 -5.25 35.53
C SER A 13 -14.94 -5.11 35.04
N LEU A 14 -14.07 -6.09 35.28
CA LEU A 14 -12.66 -6.06 34.87
C LEU A 14 -12.42 -6.42 33.38
N ILE A 15 -13.47 -6.84 32.66
CA ILE A 15 -13.37 -7.29 31.25
C ILE A 15 -13.69 -6.15 30.25
N LEU A 16 -14.05 -4.95 30.73
CA LEU A 16 -14.55 -3.87 29.87
C LEU A 16 -13.57 -2.70 29.64
N SER A 17 -12.30 -2.86 30.00
CA SER A 17 -11.27 -1.84 29.73
C SER A 17 -10.23 -2.31 28.72
N ALA A 18 -10.68 -2.96 27.63
CA ALA A 18 -9.94 -2.85 26.38
C ALA A 18 -10.29 -1.50 25.75
N CYS A 19 -9.72 -0.42 26.29
CA CYS A 19 -9.60 0.81 25.50
C CYS A 19 -8.86 0.40 24.24
N LYS A 20 -9.56 0.30 23.10
CA LYS A 20 -8.90 0.29 21.80
C LYS A 20 -8.19 1.63 21.70
N ILE A 21 -6.91 1.66 22.04
CA ILE A 21 -6.04 2.79 21.74
C ILE A 21 -6.21 3.02 20.24
N GLY A 22 -6.75 4.18 19.87
CA GLY A 22 -6.97 4.52 18.47
C GLY A 22 -5.62 4.53 17.78
N VAL A 23 -5.41 3.61 16.83
CA VAL A 23 -4.18 3.59 16.04
C VAL A 23 -4.19 4.77 15.09
N ASN A 24 -3.14 5.57 15.12
CA ASN A 24 -2.95 6.71 14.24
C ASN A 24 -2.29 6.23 12.92
N PRO A 25 -2.98 6.30 11.77
CA PRO A 25 -2.41 5.85 10.50
C PRO A 25 -1.08 6.53 10.14
N LYS A 26 -0.90 7.80 10.54
CA LYS A 26 0.29 8.59 10.22
C LYS A 26 1.57 8.09 10.89
N GLU A 27 1.46 7.20 11.87
CA GLU A 27 2.63 6.58 12.54
C GLU A 27 3.06 5.27 11.85
N HIS A 28 2.36 4.84 10.80
CA HIS A 28 2.54 3.54 10.14
C HIS A 28 2.56 3.65 8.60
N LEU A 29 3.03 4.79 8.07
CA LEU A 29 2.90 5.10 6.65
C LEU A 29 3.61 4.08 5.76
N GLY A 30 4.84 3.66 6.07
CA GLY A 30 5.57 2.66 5.29
C GLY A 30 4.77 1.38 5.04
N GLY A 31 4.21 0.79 6.10
CA GLY A 31 3.38 -0.42 5.99
C GLY A 31 2.05 -0.18 5.28
N ILE A 32 1.37 0.95 5.52
CA ILE A 32 0.09 1.27 4.87
C ILE A 32 0.28 1.47 3.36
N TYR A 33 1.28 2.25 2.96
CA TYR A 33 1.62 2.47 1.55
C TYR A 33 2.06 1.18 0.87
N SER A 34 2.83 0.33 1.56
CA SER A 34 3.21 -0.99 1.05
C SER A 34 1.97 -1.82 0.70
N ILE A 35 1.00 -1.92 1.60
CA ILE A 35 -0.26 -2.66 1.37
C ILE A 35 -1.05 -2.06 0.19
N ALA A 36 -1.14 -0.73 0.11
CA ALA A 36 -1.84 -0.07 -0.99
C ALA A 36 -1.17 -0.32 -2.33
N LEU A 37 0.13 -0.05 -2.46
CA LEU A 37 0.92 -0.31 -3.66
C LEU A 37 0.89 -1.78 -4.06
N ASP A 38 0.93 -2.69 -3.10
CA ASP A 38 0.86 -4.12 -3.34
C ASP A 38 -0.50 -4.54 -3.91
N SER A 39 -1.59 -3.98 -3.37
CA SER A 39 -2.93 -4.21 -3.92
C SER A 39 -3.08 -3.71 -5.36
N ILE A 40 -2.35 -2.64 -5.74
CA ILE A 40 -2.29 -2.12 -7.12
C ILE A 40 -1.47 -3.08 -7.99
N MET A 41 -0.34 -3.55 -7.48
CA MET A 41 0.55 -4.47 -8.17
C MET A 41 -0.15 -5.79 -8.54
N GLU A 42 -1.00 -6.29 -7.65
CA GLU A 42 -1.80 -7.51 -7.84
C GLU A 42 -2.94 -7.37 -8.87
N LYS A 43 -3.33 -6.16 -9.27
CA LYS A 43 -4.34 -5.96 -10.33
C LYS A 43 -3.74 -6.16 -11.71
N ASP A 44 -4.45 -6.81 -12.62
CA ASP A 44 -3.97 -7.16 -13.96
C ASP A 44 -2.56 -7.80 -13.95
N GLU A 45 -2.50 -9.08 -13.57
CA GLU A 45 -1.24 -9.84 -13.49
C GLU A 45 -0.47 -9.89 -14.83
N ALA A 46 -1.16 -9.72 -15.97
CA ALA A 46 -0.52 -9.75 -17.28
C ALA A 46 0.48 -8.60 -17.45
N LEU A 47 0.22 -7.44 -16.84
CA LEU A 47 1.13 -6.30 -16.85
C LEU A 47 2.44 -6.56 -16.07
N SER A 48 2.44 -7.52 -15.15
CA SER A 48 3.59 -7.88 -14.33
C SER A 48 4.36 -9.09 -14.87
N ASN A 49 3.88 -9.72 -15.94
CA ASN A 49 4.49 -10.92 -16.50
C ASN A 49 5.87 -10.60 -17.10
N GLY A 50 6.90 -11.33 -16.66
CA GLY A 50 8.26 -11.17 -17.15
C GLY A 50 8.90 -9.84 -16.77
N MET A 51 8.40 -9.16 -15.73
CA MET A 51 9.03 -7.93 -15.24
C MET A 51 10.43 -8.20 -14.72
N GLU A 52 11.39 -7.35 -15.08
CA GLU A 52 12.76 -7.41 -14.58
C GLU A 52 12.94 -6.57 -13.31
N PHE A 53 12.13 -5.52 -13.15
CA PHE A 53 12.15 -4.63 -12.00
C PHE A 53 10.76 -4.07 -11.65
N ILE A 54 10.66 -3.51 -10.45
CA ILE A 54 9.54 -2.68 -10.00
C ILE A 54 10.09 -1.30 -9.65
N ALA A 55 9.60 -0.28 -10.34
CA ALA A 55 9.82 1.12 -9.96
C ALA A 55 8.61 1.60 -9.16
N ILE A 56 8.87 2.32 -8.08
CA ILE A 56 7.84 2.97 -7.27
C ILE A 56 8.14 4.45 -7.32
N ASP A 57 7.25 5.23 -7.94
CA ASP A 57 7.37 6.67 -7.97
C ASP A 57 6.91 7.24 -6.63
N MET A 58 7.88 7.58 -5.77
CA MET A 58 7.61 8.20 -4.46
C MET A 58 7.92 9.70 -4.48
N SER A 59 8.01 10.32 -5.66
CA SER A 59 8.36 11.73 -5.82
C SER A 59 7.30 12.68 -5.23
N ASN A 60 6.04 12.24 -5.13
CA ASN A 60 4.94 13.00 -4.56
C ASN A 60 4.56 12.57 -3.12
N PHE A 61 5.41 11.76 -2.46
CA PHE A 61 5.15 11.22 -1.13
C PHE A 61 5.80 12.10 -0.06
N ASP A 62 5.36 13.35 0.05
CA ASP A 62 5.94 14.36 0.95
C ASP A 62 5.84 13.98 2.43
N GLU A 63 4.86 13.16 2.80
CA GLU A 63 4.66 12.70 4.17
C GLU A 63 5.54 11.52 4.59
N LEU A 64 6.19 10.84 3.64
CA LEU A 64 6.99 9.65 3.94
C LEU A 64 8.39 10.04 4.39
N SER A 65 8.78 9.51 5.55
CA SER A 65 10.17 9.57 5.98
C SER A 65 11.06 8.63 5.17
N GLU A 66 12.37 8.84 5.22
CA GLU A 66 13.36 7.90 4.66
C GLU A 66 13.18 6.47 5.18
N LYS A 67 12.73 6.33 6.44
CA LYS A 67 12.43 5.02 7.03
C LYS A 67 11.24 4.37 6.32
N ASP A 68 10.16 5.13 6.08
CA ASP A 68 8.96 4.64 5.40
C ASP A 68 9.28 4.24 3.95
N ARG A 69 10.03 5.08 3.23
CA ARG A 69 10.50 4.80 1.86
C ARG A 69 11.29 3.50 1.79
N LYS A 70 12.22 3.30 2.73
CA LYS A 70 13.02 2.07 2.82
C LYS A 70 12.17 0.85 3.17
N GLU A 71 11.18 1.00 4.05
CA GLU A 71 10.23 -0.07 4.39
C GLU A 71 9.47 -0.55 3.16
N ILE A 72 8.95 0.37 2.35
CA ILE A 72 8.24 0.07 1.09
C ILE A 72 9.15 -0.68 0.12
N ILE A 73 10.36 -0.15 -0.14
CA ILE A 73 11.31 -0.80 -1.06
C ILE A 73 11.67 -2.21 -0.60
N ASN A 74 11.92 -2.39 0.70
CA ASN A 74 12.26 -3.70 1.26
C ASN A 74 11.08 -4.67 1.15
N PHE A 75 9.86 -4.24 1.45
CA PHE A 75 8.65 -5.05 1.30
C PHE A 75 8.54 -5.62 -0.12
N PHE A 76 8.71 -4.78 -1.14
CA PHE A 76 8.61 -5.21 -2.54
C PHE A 76 9.77 -6.15 -2.95
N LYS A 77 11.01 -5.85 -2.53
CA LYS A 77 12.16 -6.74 -2.78
C LYS A 77 11.95 -8.11 -2.16
N GLU A 78 11.43 -8.15 -0.94
CA GLU A 78 11.16 -9.38 -0.22
C GLU A 78 10.00 -10.17 -0.83
N LYS A 79 8.92 -9.52 -1.26
CA LYS A 79 7.75 -10.19 -1.83
C LYS A 79 7.98 -10.68 -3.26
N TYR A 80 8.50 -9.82 -4.15
CA TYR A 80 8.53 -10.08 -5.60
C TYR A 80 9.86 -10.64 -6.11
N LYS A 81 10.94 -10.56 -5.32
CA LYS A 81 12.27 -11.12 -5.66
C LYS A 81 12.86 -10.58 -6.98
N VAL A 82 12.51 -9.35 -7.34
CA VAL A 82 13.07 -8.58 -8.46
C VAL A 82 13.73 -7.31 -7.94
N ASP A 83 14.46 -6.61 -8.80
CA ASP A 83 15.03 -5.31 -8.45
C ASP A 83 13.91 -4.29 -8.19
N VAL A 84 14.10 -3.47 -7.16
CA VAL A 84 13.13 -2.43 -6.78
C VAL A 84 13.84 -1.11 -6.55
N MET A 85 13.32 -0.05 -7.15
CA MET A 85 13.88 1.29 -7.09
C MET A 85 12.82 2.37 -6.88
N ASP A 86 13.22 3.46 -6.24
CA ASP A 86 12.49 4.73 -6.24
C ASP A 86 12.89 5.48 -7.52
N ALA A 87 11.96 5.65 -8.44
CA ALA A 87 12.21 6.32 -9.72
C ALA A 87 10.91 6.83 -10.35
N THR A 88 10.98 8.01 -10.98
CA THR A 88 9.89 8.51 -11.84
C THR A 88 9.98 7.89 -13.24
N PHE A 89 8.93 8.06 -14.04
CA PHE A 89 8.94 7.60 -15.44
C PHE A 89 10.06 8.25 -16.25
N GLU A 90 10.27 9.56 -16.07
CA GLU A 90 11.33 10.32 -16.75
C GLU A 90 12.72 9.78 -16.41
N GLU A 91 12.97 9.47 -15.13
CA GLU A 91 14.24 8.87 -14.73
C GLU A 91 14.44 7.46 -15.29
N LEU A 92 13.36 6.68 -15.45
CA LEU A 92 13.43 5.37 -16.10
C LEU A 92 13.77 5.50 -17.58
N GLU A 93 13.21 6.50 -18.26
CA GLU A 93 13.54 6.81 -19.66
C GLU A 93 15.02 7.21 -19.80
N GLU A 94 15.50 8.13 -18.96
CA GLU A 94 16.90 8.57 -18.96
C GLU A 94 17.89 7.44 -18.67
N LYS A 95 17.51 6.49 -17.81
CA LYS A 95 18.32 5.30 -17.47
C LYS A 95 18.23 4.19 -18.53
N GLY A 96 17.39 4.34 -19.55
CA GLY A 96 17.24 3.38 -20.63
C GLY A 96 16.36 2.16 -20.30
N TYR A 97 15.53 2.24 -19.26
CA TYR A 97 14.57 1.19 -18.89
C TYR A 97 13.26 1.24 -19.70
N TYR A 98 13.06 2.31 -20.46
CA TYR A 98 11.94 2.48 -21.37
C TYR A 98 12.40 2.32 -22.82
N ASN A 99 11.71 1.46 -23.56
CA ASN A 99 11.95 1.26 -24.98
C ASN A 99 11.00 2.14 -25.81
N PRO A 100 11.48 3.17 -26.52
CA PRO A 100 10.64 4.08 -27.28
C PRO A 100 10.06 3.47 -28.56
N VAL A 101 10.57 2.32 -29.02
CA VAL A 101 10.04 1.61 -30.19
C VAL A 101 8.83 0.77 -29.80
N THR A 102 8.91 0.05 -28.68
CA THR A 102 7.81 -0.79 -28.17
C THR A 102 6.87 -0.04 -27.23
N LEU A 103 7.25 1.17 -26.82
CA LEU A 103 6.55 2.00 -25.84
C LEU A 103 6.33 1.27 -24.51
N ALA A 104 7.33 0.54 -24.02
CA ALA A 104 7.21 -0.34 -22.87
C ALA A 104 8.43 -0.25 -21.95
N LEU A 105 8.19 -0.49 -20.66
CA LEU A 105 9.23 -0.77 -19.66
C LEU A 105 9.58 -2.26 -19.67
N ASP A 106 10.84 -2.57 -19.38
CA ASP A 106 11.26 -3.95 -19.06
C ASP A 106 10.80 -4.37 -17.64
N GLY A 107 10.37 -3.40 -16.82
CA GLY A 107 9.75 -3.56 -15.50
C GLY A 107 8.32 -3.00 -15.42
N VAL A 108 7.84 -2.73 -14.21
CA VAL A 108 6.57 -2.03 -13.99
C VAL A 108 6.81 -0.77 -13.17
N LEU A 109 6.01 0.25 -13.40
CA LEU A 109 5.99 1.48 -12.62
C LEU A 109 4.71 1.54 -11.80
N LEU A 110 4.84 1.67 -10.48
CA LEU A 110 3.74 1.92 -9.56
C LEU A 110 3.75 3.39 -9.14
N ARG A 111 2.58 4.00 -9.07
CA ARG A 111 2.41 5.38 -8.62
C ARG A 111 1.14 5.49 -7.76
N ILE A 112 1.18 6.37 -6.76
CA ILE A 112 -0.03 6.82 -6.04
C ILE A 112 -0.32 8.24 -6.50
N GLU A 113 -1.52 8.48 -7.04
CA GLU A 113 -1.95 9.81 -7.45
C GLU A 113 -2.64 10.57 -6.32
N LYS A 114 -3.27 9.85 -5.38
CA LYS A 114 -4.02 10.49 -4.28
C LYS A 114 -4.05 9.64 -3.03
N VAL A 115 -3.95 10.30 -1.87
CA VAL A 115 -4.14 9.69 -0.54
C VAL A 115 -5.09 10.52 0.30
N ASP A 116 -6.12 9.86 0.86
CA ASP A 116 -7.09 10.50 1.75
C ASP A 116 -7.17 9.74 3.09
N PHE A 117 -6.74 10.38 4.18
CA PHE A 117 -6.92 9.89 5.55
C PHE A 117 -8.34 10.18 6.04
N LYS A 118 -9.13 9.13 6.30
CA LYS A 118 -10.54 9.26 6.71
C LYS A 118 -10.67 9.37 8.24
N LEU A 119 -11.80 9.92 8.70
CA LEU A 119 -12.09 10.11 10.14
C LEU A 119 -12.16 8.80 10.95
N ASN A 120 -12.39 7.68 10.29
CA ASN A 120 -12.46 6.35 10.90
C ASN A 120 -11.12 5.59 10.86
N ASN A 121 -10.00 6.29 10.60
CA ASN A 121 -8.66 5.74 10.42
C ASN A 121 -8.47 4.83 9.20
N ASP A 122 -9.47 4.73 8.31
CA ASP A 122 -9.25 4.15 6.98
C ASP A 122 -8.37 5.11 6.17
N VAL A 123 -7.50 4.56 5.33
CA VAL A 123 -6.68 5.32 4.38
C VAL A 123 -7.04 4.88 2.98
N PHE A 124 -7.51 5.83 2.18
CA PHE A 124 -7.90 5.61 0.80
C PHE A 124 -6.79 6.06 -0.14
N PHE A 125 -6.59 5.29 -1.21
CA PHE A 125 -5.57 5.49 -2.23
C PHE A 125 -6.21 5.42 -3.61
N GLU A 126 -5.82 6.35 -4.49
CA GLU A 126 -5.90 6.18 -5.95
C GLU A 126 -4.48 6.01 -6.45
N GLY A 127 -4.24 4.94 -7.20
CA GLY A 127 -2.94 4.56 -7.70
C GLY A 127 -3.01 3.96 -9.10
N SER A 128 -1.85 3.79 -9.72
CA SER A 128 -1.75 3.15 -11.03
C SER A 128 -0.55 2.19 -11.12
N LYS A 129 -0.70 1.20 -12.01
CA LYS A 129 0.39 0.36 -12.51
C LYS A 129 0.54 0.57 -14.00
N TYR A 130 1.75 0.89 -14.43
CA TYR A 130 2.11 1.10 -15.82
C TYR A 130 3.19 0.11 -16.26
N ARG A 131 2.99 -0.50 -17.43
CA ARG A 131 3.98 -1.36 -18.12
C ARG A 131 4.30 -0.83 -19.51
N SER A 132 3.29 -0.36 -20.24
CA SER A 132 3.47 0.12 -21.62
C SER A 132 2.38 1.10 -22.03
N GLY A 133 2.53 1.73 -23.20
CA GLY A 133 1.57 2.69 -23.74
C GLY A 133 0.14 2.15 -23.97
N LYS A 134 -0.07 0.83 -23.92
CA LYS A 134 -1.39 0.16 -23.92
C LYS A 134 -1.50 -0.90 -22.83
N GLY A 135 -0.76 -0.68 -21.74
CA GLY A 135 -0.70 -1.61 -20.63
C GLY A 135 -0.58 -0.81 -19.36
N ALA A 136 -1.71 -0.30 -18.91
CA ALA A 136 -1.82 0.40 -17.64
C ALA A 136 -3.18 0.14 -16.99
N VAL A 137 -3.20 0.13 -15.65
CA VAL A 137 -4.41 -0.02 -14.86
C VAL A 137 -4.43 1.00 -13.74
N GLY A 138 -5.57 1.66 -13.56
CA GLY A 138 -5.87 2.51 -12.41
C GLY A 138 -6.63 1.71 -11.36
N VAL A 139 -6.32 1.95 -10.10
CA VAL A 139 -6.83 1.17 -8.97
C VAL A 139 -7.16 2.09 -7.80
N GLU A 140 -8.33 1.88 -7.21
CA GLU A 140 -8.72 2.46 -5.92
C GLU A 140 -8.56 1.40 -4.84
N SER A 141 -7.90 1.76 -3.74
CA SER A 141 -7.65 0.86 -2.61
C SER A 141 -7.95 1.53 -1.28
N THR A 142 -8.52 0.79 -0.34
CA THR A 142 -8.74 1.26 1.04
C THR A 142 -8.03 0.34 2.01
N VAL A 143 -7.15 0.90 2.84
CA VAL A 143 -6.42 0.19 3.89
C VAL A 143 -7.05 0.55 5.24
N TYR A 144 -7.21 -0.45 6.12
CA TYR A 144 -7.83 -0.29 7.43
C TYR A 144 -7.09 -1.08 8.52
N TYR A 145 -7.24 -0.64 9.76
CA TYR A 145 -6.66 -1.33 10.91
C TYR A 145 -7.70 -2.26 11.55
N LYS A 146 -7.43 -3.56 11.52
CA LYS A 146 -8.29 -4.58 12.13
C LYS A 146 -7.46 -5.79 12.54
N ASP A 147 -7.81 -6.39 13.67
CA ASP A 147 -7.13 -7.56 14.26
C ASP A 147 -5.63 -7.28 14.50
N ASP A 148 -5.35 -6.10 15.08
CA ASP A 148 -4.03 -5.58 15.42
C ASP A 148 -3.04 -5.43 14.25
N LYS A 149 -3.56 -5.37 13.01
CA LYS A 149 -2.77 -5.17 11.80
C LYS A 149 -3.46 -4.28 10.78
N TRP A 150 -2.65 -3.60 9.96
CA TRP A 150 -3.12 -2.97 8.73
C TRP A 150 -3.40 -4.05 7.68
N GLN A 151 -4.49 -3.90 6.94
CA GLN A 151 -4.90 -4.84 5.89
C GLN A 151 -5.66 -4.10 4.80
N ILE A 152 -5.74 -4.70 3.61
CA ILE A 152 -6.62 -4.20 2.55
C ILE A 152 -8.08 -4.46 2.91
N LYS A 153 -8.91 -3.42 2.84
CA LYS A 153 -10.36 -3.49 3.05
C LYS A 153 -11.08 -3.75 1.74
N ASP A 154 -10.69 -3.00 0.71
CA ASP A 154 -11.24 -3.08 -0.64
C ASP A 154 -10.16 -2.63 -1.64
N SER A 155 -10.21 -3.19 -2.84
CA SER A 155 -9.34 -2.80 -3.96
C SER A 155 -10.00 -3.13 -5.28
N LYS A 156 -10.25 -2.10 -6.10
CA LYS A 156 -10.98 -2.21 -7.37
C LYS A 156 -10.25 -1.49 -8.49
N GLU A 157 -10.30 -2.06 -9.68
CA GLU A 157 -9.85 -1.42 -10.90
C GLU A 157 -10.84 -0.30 -11.29
N THR A 158 -10.33 0.84 -11.73
CA THR A 158 -11.14 2.00 -12.12
C THR A 158 -11.09 2.23 -13.63
N TRP A 159 -9.94 1.97 -14.25
CA TRP A 159 -9.76 2.04 -15.70
C TRP A 159 -8.61 1.12 -16.14
N ILE A 160 -8.67 0.71 -17.40
CA ILE A 160 -7.64 -0.09 -18.09
C ILE A 160 -7.35 0.61 -19.42
N SER A 161 -6.07 0.71 -19.79
CA SER A 161 -5.60 1.28 -21.06
C SER A 161 -4.73 0.32 -21.84
#